data_AF-A0A8J6UPZ9-F1
#
_entry.id   AF-A0A8J6UPZ9-F1
#
_cell.length_a   1.000
_cell.length_b   1.000
_cell.length_c   1.000
_cell.angle_alpha   90.00
_cell.angle_beta   90.00
_cell.angle_gamma   90.00
#
_symmetry.space_group_name_H-M   'P 1'
#
loop_
_entity.id
_entity.type
_entity.pdbx_description
1 polymer ?
#
loop_
_entity_poly.entity_id
_entity_poly.type
_entity_poly.pdbx_seq_one_letter_code
_entity_poly.pdbx_strand_id
1 'polypeptide(L)'
;MARRMPAMGSAASAGFTLMELVVVIVLLGIVVIATSNFVITGVEIFTRGVDRQNMASTGRFVVERLSREVRDAVPGSVTIRNDLGDCLEFRPIEATLFYLDAPVAPLPAASTAIVASNTSYSFDSSASNYDAIIYPLVRDHVFSGSGNSRAVRVASGGLSDNGDNTSTLQFSGNFQFPEGSPAQRLFLTRTVVSYCLVAGELYRHTSSNGSITPGVGGVLMGRVFANGIGENMFAISQSQFSGVSLVQVFLRLNARDEDVVLNHEIHLQQVP
;
A
#
# COMPACT_ATOMS: atom_id res chain seq x y z
N MET A 1 33.35 -99.68 -17.48
CA MET A 1 33.30 -98.24 -17.81
C MET A 1 32.55 -97.52 -16.69
N ALA A 2 33.25 -96.95 -15.71
CA ALA A 2 32.64 -96.24 -14.59
C ALA A 2 32.91 -94.73 -14.74
N ARG A 3 31.83 -93.95 -14.92
CA ARG A 3 31.83 -92.51 -15.15
C ARG A 3 31.91 -91.80 -13.79
N ARG A 4 33.03 -91.15 -13.48
CA ARG A 4 33.15 -90.28 -12.29
C ARG A 4 32.39 -88.98 -12.53
N MET A 5 31.42 -88.68 -11.67
CA MET A 5 30.81 -87.35 -11.55
C MET A 5 31.76 -86.40 -10.78
N PRO A 6 31.81 -85.11 -11.12
CA PRO A 6 32.53 -84.12 -10.32
C PRO A 6 31.73 -83.81 -9.04
N ALA A 7 32.43 -83.72 -7.91
CA ALA A 7 31.87 -83.29 -6.64
C ALA A 7 31.55 -81.79 -6.68
N MET A 8 30.34 -81.41 -6.27
CA MET A 8 29.98 -80.02 -5.98
C MET A 8 30.85 -79.52 -4.81
N GLY A 9 31.71 -78.54 -5.07
CA GLY A 9 32.43 -77.84 -4.00
C GLY A 9 31.43 -77.09 -3.13
N SER A 10 31.42 -77.39 -1.83
CA SER A 10 30.67 -76.62 -0.84
C SER A 10 31.27 -75.22 -0.76
N ALA A 11 30.52 -74.19 -1.12
CA ALA A 11 30.87 -72.83 -0.76
C ALA A 11 30.90 -72.74 0.77
N ALA A 12 32.10 -72.54 1.34
CA ALA A 12 32.26 -72.30 2.77
C ALA A 12 31.58 -70.96 3.11
N SER A 13 30.61 -71.00 4.02
CA SER A 13 30.01 -69.79 4.59
C SER A 13 31.07 -69.08 5.43
N ALA A 14 31.60 -67.97 4.93
CA ALA A 14 32.49 -67.10 5.70
C ALA A 14 31.66 -66.34 6.74
N GLY A 15 31.85 -66.66 8.02
CA GLY A 15 31.24 -65.91 9.12
C GLY A 15 31.92 -64.54 9.32
N PHE A 16 31.13 -63.53 9.67
CA PHE A 16 31.59 -62.18 9.99
C PHE A 16 32.35 -62.16 11.32
N THR A 17 33.44 -61.38 11.41
CA THR A 17 34.17 -61.26 12.69
C THR A 17 33.53 -60.21 13.61
N LEU A 18 33.68 -60.37 14.93
CA LEU A 18 33.15 -59.39 15.90
C LEU A 18 33.72 -57.99 15.67
N MET A 19 35.02 -57.90 15.34
CA MET A 19 35.68 -56.63 15.01
C MET A 19 35.06 -55.96 13.78
N GLU A 20 34.72 -56.74 12.75
CA GLU A 20 34.09 -56.22 11.54
C GLU A 20 32.71 -55.63 11.85
N LEU A 21 31.92 -56.28 12.71
CA LEU A 21 30.62 -55.76 13.14
C LEU A 21 30.77 -54.46 13.97
N VAL A 22 31.76 -54.39 14.87
CA VAL A 22 32.03 -53.17 15.66
C VAL A 22 32.44 -51.99 14.79
N VAL A 23 33.31 -52.21 13.81
CA VAL A 23 33.73 -51.14 12.89
C VAL A 23 32.55 -50.66 12.04
N VAL A 24 31.69 -51.58 11.57
CA VAL A 24 30.51 -51.23 10.77
C VAL A 24 29.52 -50.37 11.57
N ILE A 25 29.19 -50.73 12.82
CA ILE A 25 28.25 -49.93 13.62
C ILE A 25 28.80 -48.52 13.91
N VAL A 26 30.11 -48.39 14.14
CA VAL A 26 30.77 -47.09 14.37
C VAL A 26 30.73 -46.23 13.11
N LEU A 27 31.08 -46.80 11.97
CA LEU A 27 31.03 -46.08 10.69
C LEU A 27 29.61 -45.66 10.31
N LEU A 28 28.62 -46.55 10.52
CA LEU A 28 27.21 -46.22 10.31
C LEU A 28 26.76 -45.08 11.22
N GLY A 29 27.16 -45.10 12.50
CA GLY A 29 26.85 -44.02 13.44
C GLY A 29 27.36 -42.65 12.94
N ILE A 30 28.61 -42.59 12.49
CA ILE A 30 29.22 -41.35 11.97
C ILE A 30 28.47 -40.86 10.72
N VAL A 31 28.17 -41.76 9.77
CA VAL A 31 27.48 -41.41 8.52
C VAL A 31 26.06 -40.92 8.80
N VAL A 32 25.31 -41.58 9.69
CA VAL A 32 23.95 -41.18 10.05
C VAL A 32 23.94 -39.79 10.69
N ILE A 33 24.89 -39.48 11.59
CA ILE A 33 24.98 -38.14 12.19
C ILE A 33 25.32 -37.08 11.14
N ALA A 34 26.31 -37.34 10.27
CA ALA A 34 26.73 -36.40 9.23
C ALA A 34 25.59 -36.10 8.24
N THR A 35 24.93 -37.14 7.74
CA THR A 35 23.81 -37.01 6.80
C THR A 35 22.60 -36.33 7.43
N SER A 36 22.28 -36.63 8.70
CA SER A 36 21.18 -35.96 9.41
C SER A 36 21.42 -34.46 9.55
N ASN A 37 22.63 -34.05 9.96
CA ASN A 37 22.99 -32.65 10.08
C ASN A 37 22.95 -31.92 8.73
N PHE A 38 23.39 -32.59 7.66
CA PHE A 38 23.30 -32.03 6.30
C PHE A 38 21.85 -31.78 5.88
N VAL A 39 20.95 -32.73 6.13
CA VAL A 39 19.52 -32.58 5.82
C VAL A 39 18.88 -31.46 6.64
N ILE A 40 19.13 -31.41 7.96
CA ILE A 40 18.60 -30.36 8.84
C ILE A 40 19.04 -28.98 8.36
N THR A 41 20.35 -28.81 8.12
CA THR A 41 20.91 -27.55 7.64
C THR A 41 20.34 -27.16 6.28
N GLY A 42 20.16 -28.12 5.37
CA GLY A 42 19.56 -27.88 4.06
C GLY A 42 18.12 -27.36 4.15
N VAL A 43 17.30 -27.93 5.04
CA VAL A 43 15.93 -27.48 5.29
C VAL A 43 15.91 -26.09 5.93
N GLU A 44 16.79 -25.82 6.89
CA GLU A 44 16.90 -24.49 7.51
C GLU A 44 17.27 -23.40 6.49
N ILE A 45 18.27 -23.65 5.63
CA ILE A 45 18.66 -22.71 4.58
C ILE A 45 17.49 -22.47 3.60
N PHE A 46 16.81 -23.54 3.19
CA PHE A 46 15.67 -23.43 2.29
C PHE A 46 14.55 -22.58 2.90
N THR A 47 14.16 -22.86 4.16
CA THR A 47 13.08 -22.13 4.84
C THR A 47 13.43 -20.67 5.07
N ARG A 48 14.66 -20.34 5.48
CA ARG A 48 15.13 -18.94 5.57
C ARG A 48 15.09 -18.23 4.22
N GLY A 49 15.48 -18.92 3.15
CA GLY A 49 15.39 -18.39 1.79
C GLY A 49 13.95 -18.05 1.37
N VAL A 50 13.00 -18.90 1.74
CA VAL A 50 11.56 -18.67 1.50
C VAL A 50 11.05 -17.48 2.33
N ASP A 51 11.38 -17.41 3.61
CA ASP A 51 10.96 -16.31 4.49
C ASP A 51 11.47 -14.96 4.00
N ARG A 52 12.75 -14.88 3.61
CA ARG A 52 13.34 -13.66 3.02
C ARG A 52 12.67 -13.26 1.70
N GLN A 53 12.38 -14.24 0.84
CA GLN A 53 11.68 -13.96 -0.41
C GLN A 53 10.25 -13.43 -0.16
N ASN A 54 9.55 -14.00 0.83
CA ASN A 54 8.22 -13.54 1.23
C ASN A 54 8.26 -12.12 1.77
N MET A 55 9.18 -11.80 2.71
CA MET A 55 9.33 -10.45 3.25
C MET A 55 9.64 -9.42 2.15
N ALA A 56 10.56 -9.73 1.25
CA ALA A 56 10.89 -8.85 0.12
C ALA A 56 9.70 -8.65 -0.83
N SER A 57 8.92 -9.71 -1.10
CA SER A 57 7.71 -9.64 -1.93
C SER A 57 6.62 -8.79 -1.29
N THR A 58 6.33 -9.01 0.00
CA THR A 58 5.35 -8.23 0.77
C THR A 58 5.76 -6.75 0.84
N GLY A 59 7.03 -6.45 1.14
CA GLY A 59 7.52 -5.08 1.16
C GLY A 59 7.38 -4.38 -0.19
N ARG A 60 7.77 -5.03 -1.29
CA ARG A 60 7.60 -4.48 -2.65
C ARG A 60 6.14 -4.24 -3.01
N PHE A 61 5.27 -5.22 -2.75
CA PHE A 61 3.84 -5.08 -3.03
C PHE A 61 3.24 -3.89 -2.30
N VAL A 62 3.50 -3.77 -1.00
CA VAL A 62 3.00 -2.65 -0.18
C VAL A 62 3.49 -1.32 -0.71
N VAL A 63 4.79 -1.19 -0.97
CA VAL A 63 5.37 0.05 -1.49
C VAL A 63 4.82 0.40 -2.87
N GLU A 64 4.76 -0.55 -3.80
CA GLU A 64 4.26 -0.30 -5.14
C GLU A 64 2.79 0.11 -5.12
N ARG A 65 1.96 -0.58 -4.33
CA ARG A 65 0.54 -0.27 -4.22
C ARG A 65 0.33 1.09 -3.57
N LEU A 66 0.97 1.36 -2.44
CA LEU A 66 0.87 2.62 -1.72
C LEU A 66 1.41 3.78 -2.58
N SER A 67 2.57 3.61 -3.23
CA SER A 67 3.16 4.62 -4.12
C SER A 67 2.23 4.98 -5.27
N ARG A 68 1.57 3.99 -5.89
CA ARG A 68 0.58 4.26 -6.94
C ARG A 68 -0.61 5.06 -6.42
N GLU A 69 -1.19 4.68 -5.29
CA GLU A 69 -2.36 5.39 -4.74
C GLU A 69 -2.03 6.79 -4.22
N VAL A 70 -0.89 6.97 -3.58
CA VAL A 70 -0.45 8.25 -3.02
C VAL A 70 -0.08 9.25 -4.11
N ARG A 71 0.46 8.78 -5.25
CA ARG A 71 0.76 9.65 -6.41
C ARG A 71 -0.48 10.30 -7.01
N ASP A 72 -1.63 9.60 -6.93
CA ASP A 72 -2.92 10.11 -7.42
C ASP A 72 -3.74 10.77 -6.29
N ALA A 73 -3.08 11.23 -5.22
CA ALA A 73 -3.74 11.97 -4.14
C ALA A 73 -3.99 13.43 -4.52
N VAL A 74 -5.11 13.98 -4.05
CA VAL A 74 -5.43 15.40 -4.15
C VAL A 74 -4.28 16.20 -3.50
N PRO A 75 -3.75 17.26 -4.14
CA PRO A 75 -2.69 18.09 -3.58
C PRO A 75 -3.03 18.58 -2.16
N GLY A 76 -2.05 18.59 -1.27
CA GLY A 76 -2.25 18.97 0.13
C GLY A 76 -3.08 18.00 0.98
N SER A 77 -3.67 16.92 0.43
CA SER A 77 -4.48 15.97 1.20
C SER A 77 -3.66 14.92 1.97
N VAL A 78 -2.41 14.68 1.59
CA VAL A 78 -1.59 13.64 2.21
C VAL A 78 -1.12 14.09 3.60
N THR A 79 -1.35 13.24 4.60
CA THR A 79 -1.16 13.59 6.01
C THR A 79 -1.00 12.34 6.86
N ILE A 80 -0.30 12.44 7.98
CA ILE A 80 -0.20 11.36 8.97
C ILE A 80 -1.22 11.63 10.09
N ARG A 81 -2.01 10.61 10.43
CA ARG A 81 -2.99 10.60 11.53
C ARG A 81 -2.36 9.93 12.75
N ASN A 82 -1.69 10.74 13.57
CA ASN A 82 -1.05 10.26 14.81
C ASN A 82 -2.08 9.82 15.88
N ASP A 83 -3.30 10.36 15.82
CA ASP A 83 -4.41 9.97 16.68
C ASP A 83 -4.90 8.53 16.46
N LEU A 84 -4.53 7.92 15.32
CA LEU A 84 -4.92 6.57 14.93
C LEU A 84 -3.75 5.57 14.94
N GLY A 85 -2.55 5.96 15.40
CA GLY A 85 -1.37 5.09 15.44
C GLY A 85 -0.69 4.93 14.08
N ASP A 86 0.09 5.95 13.69
CA ASP A 86 0.86 6.04 12.44
C ASP A 86 0.11 5.58 11.19
N CYS A 87 -0.99 6.28 10.89
CA CYS A 87 -1.77 6.06 9.68
C CYS A 87 -1.48 7.14 8.63
N LEU A 88 -1.07 6.74 7.42
CA LEU A 88 -1.01 7.64 6.27
C LEU A 88 -2.42 7.79 5.68
N GLU A 89 -2.93 9.02 5.60
CA GLU A 89 -4.27 9.35 5.12
C GLU A 89 -4.20 10.31 3.94
N PHE A 90 -5.06 10.12 2.93
CA PHE A 90 -5.17 11.00 1.77
C PHE A 90 -6.52 10.82 1.04
N ARG A 91 -6.82 11.73 0.13
CA ARG A 91 -7.97 11.69 -0.78
C ARG A 91 -7.50 11.34 -2.18
N PRO A 92 -7.88 10.20 -2.78
CA PRO A 92 -7.59 9.94 -4.19
C PRO A 92 -8.34 10.92 -5.10
N ILE A 93 -7.70 11.31 -6.21
CA ILE A 93 -8.33 12.05 -7.29
C ILE A 93 -9.17 11.06 -8.11
N GLU A 94 -10.48 11.31 -8.16
CA GLU A 94 -11.37 10.57 -9.05
C GLU A 94 -11.31 11.17 -10.46
N ALA A 95 -11.38 12.50 -10.55
CA ALA A 95 -11.20 13.24 -11.80
C ALA A 95 -10.50 14.58 -11.58
N THR A 96 -9.77 15.01 -12.61
CA THR A 96 -9.26 16.38 -12.73
C THR A 96 -9.95 17.05 -13.90
N LEU A 97 -10.58 18.19 -13.63
CA LEU A 97 -11.33 18.99 -14.61
C LEU A 97 -10.70 20.37 -14.71
N PHE A 98 -10.98 21.07 -15.81
CA PHE A 98 -10.65 22.49 -15.95
C PHE A 98 -11.94 23.29 -15.79
N TYR A 99 -11.98 24.23 -14.84
CA TYR A 99 -13.14 25.11 -14.70
C TYR A 99 -13.00 26.33 -15.62
N LEU A 100 -14.08 26.65 -16.32
CA LEU A 100 -14.22 27.85 -17.14
C LEU A 100 -14.87 28.98 -16.33
N ASP A 101 -15.79 28.61 -15.43
CA ASP A 101 -16.43 29.52 -14.49
C ASP A 101 -16.60 28.81 -13.14
N ALA A 102 -16.32 29.51 -12.05
CA ALA A 102 -16.47 29.01 -10.70
C ALA A 102 -16.61 30.20 -9.72
N PRO A 103 -17.34 30.05 -8.61
CA PRO A 103 -17.52 31.11 -7.62
C PRO A 103 -16.26 31.29 -6.77
N VAL A 104 -15.23 31.89 -7.37
CA VAL A 104 -13.95 32.21 -6.70
C VAL A 104 -13.97 33.65 -6.24
N ALA A 105 -13.51 33.93 -5.02
CA ALA A 105 -13.42 35.28 -4.50
C ALA A 105 -12.66 36.22 -5.48
N PRO A 106 -13.17 37.43 -5.75
CA PRO A 106 -14.25 38.13 -5.04
C PRO A 106 -15.68 37.89 -5.56
N LEU A 107 -15.91 36.94 -6.49
CA LEU A 107 -17.26 36.64 -7.00
C LEU A 107 -18.18 36.12 -5.89
N PRO A 108 -19.49 36.45 -5.88
CA PRO A 108 -20.41 35.98 -4.85
C PRO A 108 -20.49 34.44 -4.81
N ALA A 109 -20.81 33.89 -3.64
CA ALA A 109 -21.06 32.46 -3.48
C ALA A 109 -22.17 32.00 -4.44
N ALA A 110 -21.91 30.92 -5.17
CA ALA A 110 -22.87 30.31 -6.08
C ALA A 110 -22.90 28.80 -5.86
N SER A 111 -23.94 28.14 -6.38
CA SER A 111 -24.08 26.69 -6.28
C SER A 111 -23.64 25.96 -7.55
N THR A 112 -23.01 26.63 -8.52
CA THR A 112 -22.64 26.04 -9.80
C THR A 112 -21.24 26.45 -10.23
N ALA A 113 -20.58 25.57 -10.98
CA ALA A 113 -19.38 25.86 -11.75
C ALA A 113 -19.53 25.28 -13.16
N ILE A 114 -18.89 25.90 -14.16
CA ILE A 114 -18.82 25.39 -15.53
C ILE A 114 -17.44 24.77 -15.71
N VAL A 115 -17.41 23.52 -16.13
CA VAL A 115 -16.18 22.77 -16.38
C VAL A 115 -16.07 22.37 -17.84
N ALA A 116 -14.85 22.38 -18.37
CA ALA A 116 -14.56 21.76 -19.65
C ALA A 116 -14.70 20.24 -19.50
N SER A 117 -15.51 19.64 -20.37
CA SER A 117 -15.74 18.20 -20.40
C SER A 117 -15.00 17.63 -21.60
N ASN A 118 -13.98 16.80 -21.36
CA ASN A 118 -13.58 15.82 -22.34
C ASN A 118 -14.39 14.55 -22.04
N THR A 119 -15.14 14.06 -23.03
CA THR A 119 -16.15 13.00 -22.88
C THR A 119 -15.59 11.61 -22.53
N SER A 120 -14.35 11.53 -22.03
CA SER A 120 -13.62 10.29 -21.76
C SER A 120 -13.75 9.81 -20.31
N TYR A 121 -14.16 10.66 -19.37
CA TYR A 121 -14.32 10.26 -17.97
C TYR A 121 -15.80 10.03 -17.63
N SER A 122 -16.16 8.78 -17.33
CA SER A 122 -17.50 8.43 -16.85
C SER A 122 -17.62 8.77 -15.35
N PHE A 123 -18.02 10.00 -15.06
CA PHE A 123 -18.45 10.41 -13.73
C PHE A 123 -19.81 9.75 -13.43
N ASP A 124 -19.89 8.98 -12.34
CA ASP A 124 -21.19 8.52 -11.83
C ASP A 124 -21.90 9.70 -11.17
N SER A 125 -22.60 10.49 -11.99
CA SER A 125 -23.34 11.66 -11.52
C SER A 125 -24.44 11.30 -10.54
N SER A 126 -24.87 10.04 -10.47
CA SER A 126 -25.89 9.61 -9.51
C SER A 126 -25.35 9.46 -8.08
N ALA A 127 -24.03 9.37 -7.89
CA ALA A 127 -23.44 9.27 -6.56
C ALA A 127 -23.38 10.63 -5.83
N SER A 128 -23.81 10.64 -4.57
CA SER A 128 -24.00 11.87 -3.75
C SER A 128 -22.82 12.25 -2.86
N ASN A 129 -21.65 11.66 -3.09
CA ASN A 129 -20.51 11.76 -2.17
C ASN A 129 -19.21 12.24 -2.82
N TYR A 130 -19.31 12.98 -3.93
CA TYR A 130 -18.17 13.69 -4.50
C TYR A 130 -18.01 15.07 -3.89
N ASP A 131 -16.79 15.43 -3.54
CA ASP A 131 -16.41 16.78 -3.19
C ASP A 131 -15.57 17.38 -4.33
N ALA A 132 -15.90 18.61 -4.72
CA ALA A 132 -15.16 19.41 -5.67
C ALA A 132 -14.20 20.33 -4.94
N ILE A 133 -12.94 20.35 -5.37
CA ILE A 133 -11.86 21.04 -4.67
C ILE A 133 -11.07 21.90 -5.65
N ILE A 134 -10.89 23.19 -5.34
CA ILE A 134 -10.07 24.11 -6.12
C ILE A 134 -8.87 24.55 -5.28
N TYR A 135 -7.68 24.47 -5.88
CA TYR A 135 -6.42 24.96 -5.32
C TYR A 135 -6.13 24.46 -3.87
N PRO A 136 -6.20 23.16 -3.55
CA PRO A 136 -5.86 22.66 -2.22
C PRO A 136 -4.34 22.64 -2.02
N LEU A 137 -3.88 23.11 -0.84
CA LEU A 137 -2.45 23.29 -0.54
C LEU A 137 -2.05 22.58 0.75
N VAL A 138 -2.99 22.46 1.68
CA VAL A 138 -2.81 21.86 3.00
C VAL A 138 -4.02 21.01 3.35
N ARG A 139 -3.86 20.15 4.37
CA ARG A 139 -4.89 19.22 4.83
C ARG A 139 -6.24 19.91 5.05
N ASP A 140 -6.24 21.07 5.69
CA ASP A 140 -7.47 21.77 6.06
C ASP A 140 -8.27 22.27 4.85
N HIS A 141 -7.64 22.49 3.70
CA HIS A 141 -8.37 22.84 2.46
C HIS A 141 -9.22 21.67 1.97
N VAL A 142 -8.84 20.43 2.30
CA VAL A 142 -9.44 19.19 1.80
C VAL A 142 -10.36 18.53 2.83
N PHE A 143 -9.99 18.56 4.12
CA PHE A 143 -10.68 17.84 5.18
C PHE A 143 -11.49 18.75 6.12
N SER A 144 -11.34 20.07 6.10
CA SER A 144 -12.11 20.95 6.99
C SER A 144 -13.52 21.22 6.46
N GLY A 145 -14.47 21.39 7.38
CA GLY A 145 -15.84 21.82 7.08
C GLY A 145 -16.11 23.30 7.35
N SER A 146 -15.10 24.11 7.71
CA SER A 146 -15.31 25.50 8.14
C SER A 146 -14.16 26.44 7.78
N GLY A 147 -14.50 27.66 7.35
CA GLY A 147 -13.63 28.84 7.28
C GLY A 147 -12.55 28.84 6.20
N ASN A 148 -11.75 27.77 6.12
CA ASN A 148 -10.61 27.62 5.21
C ASN A 148 -10.77 26.45 4.24
N SER A 149 -11.94 25.80 4.23
CA SER A 149 -12.20 24.70 3.31
C SER A 149 -12.18 25.22 1.88
N ARG A 150 -11.56 24.45 0.99
CA ARG A 150 -11.62 24.66 -0.46
C ARG A 150 -12.36 23.51 -1.13
N ALA A 151 -13.06 22.69 -0.34
CA ALA A 151 -13.84 21.55 -0.77
C ALA A 151 -15.33 21.83 -0.58
N VAL A 152 -16.13 21.52 -1.59
CA VAL A 152 -17.59 21.65 -1.55
C VAL A 152 -18.25 20.37 -2.05
N ARG A 153 -19.32 19.94 -1.38
CA ARG A 153 -20.07 18.75 -1.79
C ARG A 153 -20.79 19.01 -3.11
N VAL A 154 -20.60 18.12 -4.09
CA VAL A 154 -21.35 18.07 -5.34
C VAL A 154 -22.74 17.47 -5.08
N ALA A 155 -23.78 18.06 -5.66
CA ALA A 155 -25.14 17.55 -5.56
C ALA A 155 -25.29 16.20 -6.26
N SER A 156 -26.21 15.35 -5.79
CA SER A 156 -26.60 14.14 -6.51
C SER A 156 -27.22 14.51 -7.87
N GLY A 157 -26.76 13.89 -8.95
CA GLY A 157 -27.12 14.28 -10.31
C GLY A 157 -26.53 15.63 -10.73
N GLY A 158 -25.57 16.16 -9.95
CA GLY A 158 -25.06 17.52 -10.09
C GLY A 158 -24.10 17.72 -11.26
N LEU A 159 -24.15 16.89 -12.30
CA LEU A 159 -23.41 17.13 -13.53
C LEU A 159 -24.41 17.10 -14.69
N SER A 160 -24.50 18.20 -15.42
CA SER A 160 -25.31 18.32 -16.63
C SER A 160 -24.42 18.70 -17.80
N ASP A 161 -24.51 17.95 -18.90
CA ASP A 161 -23.89 18.33 -20.16
C ASP A 161 -24.61 19.55 -20.74
N ASN A 162 -23.84 20.53 -21.21
CA ASN A 162 -24.36 21.75 -21.84
C ASN A 162 -24.43 21.62 -23.37
N GLY A 163 -23.88 20.56 -23.98
CA GLY A 163 -23.91 20.31 -25.42
C GLY A 163 -22.87 21.07 -26.24
N ASP A 164 -21.89 21.70 -25.57
CA ASP A 164 -20.85 22.55 -26.17
C ASP A 164 -19.43 22.22 -25.64
N ASN A 165 -19.16 20.94 -25.33
CA ASN A 165 -17.96 20.46 -24.62
C ASN A 165 -17.77 21.05 -23.22
N THR A 166 -18.82 21.62 -22.65
CA THR A 166 -18.83 22.05 -21.24
C THR A 166 -19.87 21.27 -20.46
N SER A 167 -19.70 21.21 -19.16
CA SER A 167 -20.68 20.65 -18.25
C SER A 167 -20.87 21.58 -17.07
N THR A 168 -22.09 21.66 -16.58
CA THR A 168 -22.44 22.39 -15.37
C THR A 168 -22.33 21.45 -14.18
N LEU A 169 -21.46 21.79 -13.25
CA LEU A 169 -21.29 21.12 -11.97
C LEU A 169 -22.10 21.87 -10.90
N GLN A 170 -23.10 21.21 -10.33
CA GLN A 170 -23.98 21.72 -9.29
C GLN A 170 -23.48 21.27 -7.90
N PHE A 171 -23.24 22.23 -7.02
CA PHE A 171 -22.93 22.03 -5.62
C PHE A 171 -24.21 21.85 -4.78
N SER A 172 -24.08 21.19 -3.63
CA SER A 172 -25.18 20.96 -2.69
C SER A 172 -25.67 22.23 -1.98
N GLY A 173 -24.90 23.32 -2.07
CA GLY A 173 -25.25 24.63 -1.54
C GLY A 173 -24.36 25.72 -2.13
N ASN A 174 -24.68 26.97 -1.81
CA ASN A 174 -23.85 28.10 -2.24
C ASN A 174 -22.48 28.03 -1.57
N PHE A 175 -21.42 28.13 -2.37
CA PHE A 175 -20.05 28.11 -1.90
C PHE A 175 -19.23 29.15 -2.65
N GLN A 176 -18.24 29.73 -1.97
CA GLN A 176 -17.26 30.63 -2.56
C GLN A 176 -15.87 30.05 -2.29
N PHE A 177 -15.13 29.71 -3.33
CA PHE A 177 -13.74 29.31 -3.19
C PHE A 177 -12.92 30.54 -2.81
N PRO A 178 -12.11 30.49 -1.75
CA PRO A 178 -11.30 31.62 -1.32
C PRO A 178 -10.28 32.09 -2.37
N GLU A 179 -9.83 31.17 -3.22
CA GLU A 179 -8.76 31.40 -4.17
C GLU A 179 -8.87 30.44 -5.37
N GLY A 180 -8.54 30.94 -6.56
CA GLY A 180 -8.60 30.16 -7.79
C GLY A 180 -7.30 29.42 -8.07
N SER A 181 -7.39 28.24 -8.70
CA SER A 181 -6.19 27.55 -9.20
C SER A 181 -5.57 28.35 -10.36
N PRO A 182 -4.26 28.65 -10.35
CA PRO A 182 -3.57 29.30 -11.47
C PRO A 182 -3.67 28.53 -12.78
N ALA A 183 -3.81 27.20 -12.71
CA ALA A 183 -3.98 26.32 -13.85
C ALA A 183 -5.46 26.01 -14.16
N GLN A 184 -6.40 26.72 -13.51
CA GLN A 184 -7.84 26.53 -13.63
C GLN A 184 -8.31 25.09 -13.37
N ARG A 185 -7.64 24.38 -12.44
CA ARG A 185 -7.98 23.00 -12.10
C ARG A 185 -9.04 22.90 -11.01
N LEU A 186 -9.91 21.91 -11.16
CA LEU A 186 -10.88 21.44 -10.18
C LEU A 186 -10.70 19.94 -10.03
N PHE A 187 -10.48 19.48 -8.79
CA PHE A 187 -10.36 18.07 -8.47
C PHE A 187 -11.68 17.54 -7.92
N LEU A 188 -12.11 16.38 -8.41
CA LEU A 188 -13.20 15.61 -7.83
C LEU A 188 -12.61 14.48 -6.99
N THR A 189 -13.08 14.35 -5.76
CA THR A 189 -12.72 13.25 -4.86
C THR A 189 -13.96 12.72 -4.15
N ARG A 190 -13.90 11.49 -3.67
CA ARG A 190 -15.07 10.80 -3.11
C ARG A 190 -14.81 10.07 -1.80
N THR A 191 -13.60 9.56 -1.64
CA THR A 191 -13.24 8.66 -0.55
C THR A 191 -11.98 9.14 0.16
N VAL A 192 -11.83 8.79 1.43
CA VAL A 192 -10.56 8.83 2.16
C VAL A 192 -9.96 7.43 2.12
N VAL A 193 -8.69 7.35 1.75
CA VAL A 193 -7.89 6.15 1.90
C VAL A 193 -6.93 6.34 3.07
N SER A 194 -6.81 5.31 3.92
CA SER A 194 -5.92 5.31 5.07
C SER A 194 -5.12 4.01 5.12
N TYR A 195 -3.81 4.10 5.21
CA TYR A 195 -2.92 2.97 5.47
C TYR A 195 -2.46 3.02 6.91
N CYS A 196 -2.82 2.01 7.71
CA CYS A 196 -2.58 1.97 9.14
C CYS A 196 -1.78 0.74 9.52
N LEU A 197 -0.67 0.93 10.23
CA LEU A 197 0.09 -0.15 10.81
C LEU A 197 -0.45 -0.47 12.21
N VAL A 198 -0.93 -1.70 12.41
CA VAL A 198 -1.49 -2.15 13.69
C VAL A 198 -0.88 -3.51 14.04
N ALA A 199 -0.18 -3.58 15.17
CA ALA A 199 0.38 -4.82 15.70
C ALA A 199 1.18 -5.66 14.67
N GLY A 200 1.95 -4.98 13.79
CA GLY A 200 2.76 -5.62 12.75
C GLY A 200 2.01 -6.06 11.49
N GLU A 201 0.75 -5.66 11.37
CA GLU A 201 -0.09 -5.86 10.19
C GLU A 201 -0.47 -4.50 9.58
N LEU A 202 -0.33 -4.38 8.27
CA LEU A 202 -0.68 -3.15 7.55
C LEU A 202 -2.07 -3.30 6.93
N TYR A 203 -2.97 -2.40 7.28
CA TYR A 203 -4.33 -2.36 6.76
C TYR A 203 -4.55 -1.16 5.86
N ARG A 204 -5.26 -1.38 4.75
CA ARG A 204 -5.78 -0.32 3.89
C ARG A 204 -7.28 -0.17 4.14
N HIS A 205 -7.69 1.01 4.57
CA HIS A 205 -9.09 1.37 4.78
C HIS A 205 -9.56 2.34 3.68
N THR A 206 -10.84 2.24 3.32
CA THR A 206 -11.54 3.24 2.51
C THR A 206 -12.75 3.71 3.30
N SER A 207 -12.94 5.02 3.44
CA SER A 207 -14.11 5.61 4.11
C SER A 207 -14.60 6.84 3.33
N SER A 208 -15.78 7.37 3.64
CA SER A 208 -16.27 8.62 3.02
C SER A 208 -15.70 9.87 3.69
N ASN A 209 -15.39 9.80 4.99
CA ASN A 209 -15.08 10.97 5.83
C ASN A 209 -13.77 10.83 6.65
N GLY A 210 -13.01 9.74 6.50
CA GLY A 210 -11.79 9.50 7.26
C GLY A 210 -12.04 8.90 8.65
N SER A 211 -13.28 8.51 8.94
CA SER A 211 -13.63 7.80 10.17
C SER A 211 -13.36 6.31 9.99
N ILE A 212 -12.28 5.84 10.60
CA ILE A 212 -11.87 4.43 10.58
C ILE A 212 -11.48 3.97 11.99
N THR A 213 -11.50 2.66 12.21
CA THR A 213 -10.92 2.03 13.39
C THR A 213 -9.72 1.18 12.94
N PRO A 214 -8.48 1.57 13.24
CA PRO A 214 -7.29 0.82 12.83
C PRO A 214 -7.36 -0.65 13.24
N GLY A 215 -7.05 -1.55 12.31
CA GLY A 215 -7.07 -3.01 12.55
C GLY A 215 -8.46 -3.65 12.59
N VAL A 216 -9.54 -2.86 12.50
CA VAL A 216 -10.92 -3.36 12.42
C VAL A 216 -11.51 -3.01 11.07
N GLY A 217 -11.85 -4.04 10.28
CA GLY A 217 -12.24 -3.87 8.89
C GLY A 217 -11.06 -3.46 8.01
N GLY A 218 -11.36 -3.02 6.79
CA GLY A 218 -10.32 -2.74 5.78
C GLY A 218 -9.73 -4.01 5.16
N VAL A 219 -8.73 -3.82 4.30
CA VAL A 219 -8.05 -4.88 3.56
C VAL A 219 -6.65 -5.06 4.11
N LEU A 220 -6.29 -6.29 4.47
CA LEU A 220 -4.94 -6.62 4.92
C LEU A 220 -3.97 -6.59 3.73
N MET A 221 -2.97 -5.71 3.81
CA MET A 221 -1.99 -5.48 2.74
C MET A 221 -0.70 -6.28 2.94
N GLY A 222 -0.35 -6.55 4.19
CA GLY A 222 0.86 -7.27 4.56
C GLY A 222 0.92 -7.51 6.05
N ARG A 223 1.80 -8.44 6.44
CA ARG A 223 2.08 -8.80 7.84
C ARG A 223 3.59 -8.75 8.06
N VAL A 224 4.00 -9.04 9.29
CA VAL A 224 5.41 -9.25 9.66
C VAL A 224 6.19 -7.92 9.71
N PHE A 225 5.48 -6.80 9.83
CA PHE A 225 6.09 -5.51 10.09
C PHE A 225 6.52 -5.43 11.56
N ALA A 226 7.78 -5.08 11.77
CA ALA A 226 8.41 -4.99 13.08
C ALA A 226 8.73 -3.54 13.47
N ASN A 227 8.19 -2.56 12.74
CA ASN A 227 8.19 -1.16 13.15
C ASN A 227 7.56 -1.06 14.54
N GLY A 228 8.39 -0.76 15.54
CA GLY A 228 7.98 -0.66 16.94
C GLY A 228 7.32 0.67 17.27
N ILE A 229 6.86 0.80 18.52
CA ILE A 229 6.39 2.08 19.07
C ILE A 229 7.54 3.09 19.03
N GLY A 230 7.38 4.18 18.27
CA GLY A 230 8.40 5.21 18.07
C GLY A 230 9.23 5.07 16.78
N GLU A 231 9.08 3.96 16.04
CA GLU A 231 9.60 3.81 14.68
C GLU A 231 8.49 4.12 13.67
N ASN A 232 8.40 5.36 13.21
CA ASN A 232 7.38 5.75 12.24
C ASN A 232 7.62 5.04 10.90
N MET A 233 6.62 4.29 10.45
CA MET A 233 6.55 3.71 9.12
C MET A 233 6.41 4.80 8.05
N PHE A 234 5.73 5.90 8.39
CA PHE A 234 5.51 7.01 7.47
C PHE A 234 6.19 8.29 7.97
N ALA A 235 6.86 8.98 7.06
CA ALA A 235 7.29 10.35 7.27
C ALA A 235 6.91 11.20 6.08
N ILE A 236 6.52 12.44 6.36
CA ILE A 236 6.13 13.42 5.36
C ILE A 236 7.10 14.59 5.44
N SER A 237 7.65 14.98 4.29
CA SER A 237 8.38 16.23 4.15
C SER A 237 7.53 17.22 3.37
N GLN A 238 7.37 18.42 3.95
CA GLN A 238 6.61 19.51 3.35
C GLN A 238 7.55 20.43 2.57
N SER A 239 7.09 20.89 1.40
CA SER A 239 7.78 21.90 0.62
C SER A 239 7.53 23.29 1.21
N GLN A 240 8.51 24.19 1.06
CA GLN A 240 8.42 25.58 1.54
C GLN A 240 7.41 26.42 0.75
N PHE A 241 6.93 25.94 -0.40
CA PHE A 241 6.00 26.65 -1.30
C PHE A 241 4.61 25.98 -1.39
N SER A 242 4.24 25.26 -0.33
CA SER A 242 2.99 24.52 -0.11
C SER A 242 2.95 23.09 -0.64
N GLY A 243 2.29 22.23 0.12
CA GLY A 243 2.09 20.83 -0.22
C GLY A 243 3.14 19.85 0.30
N VAL A 244 2.77 18.58 0.35
CA VAL A 244 3.68 17.46 0.62
C VAL A 244 4.47 17.16 -0.65
N SER A 245 5.77 17.41 -0.66
CA SER A 245 6.61 17.09 -1.82
C SER A 245 7.11 15.64 -1.80
N LEU A 246 7.22 15.07 -0.61
CA LEU A 246 7.82 13.76 -0.40
C LEU A 246 7.12 13.01 0.73
N VAL A 247 6.75 11.76 0.44
CA VAL A 247 6.35 10.77 1.44
C VAL A 247 7.45 9.72 1.50
N GLN A 248 8.03 9.53 2.67
CA GLN A 248 9.00 8.47 2.95
C GLN A 248 8.28 7.31 3.65
N VAL A 249 8.55 6.11 3.17
CA VAL A 249 7.99 4.86 3.71
C VAL A 249 9.15 4.01 4.21
N PHE A 250 9.17 3.78 5.52
CA PHE A 250 10.14 2.96 6.23
C PHE A 250 9.50 1.64 6.67
N LEU A 251 9.83 0.55 5.97
CA LEU A 251 9.36 -0.78 6.31
C LEU A 251 10.48 -1.55 7.00
N ARG A 252 10.25 -2.02 8.21
CA ARG A 252 11.07 -3.04 8.86
C ARG A 252 10.27 -4.32 8.93
N LEU A 253 10.73 -5.38 8.28
CA LEU A 253 10.11 -6.70 8.33
C LEU A 253 11.00 -7.65 9.13
N ASN A 254 10.40 -8.49 10.00
CA ASN A 254 11.14 -9.43 10.83
C ASN A 254 10.56 -10.84 10.76
N ALA A 255 11.33 -11.81 10.28
CA ALA A 255 10.97 -13.22 10.37
C ALA A 255 12.11 -14.04 10.97
N ARG A 256 11.84 -14.77 12.05
CA ARG A 256 12.78 -15.73 12.68
C ARG A 256 14.19 -15.14 12.90
N ASP A 257 14.24 -13.97 13.54
CA ASP A 257 15.46 -13.21 13.87
C ASP A 257 16.23 -12.63 12.66
N GLU A 258 15.63 -12.63 11.46
CA GLU A 258 16.14 -11.90 10.30
C GLU A 258 15.35 -10.60 10.09
N ASP A 259 16.06 -9.47 10.08
CA ASP A 259 15.50 -8.15 9.79
C ASP A 259 15.77 -7.72 8.34
N VAL A 260 14.72 -7.29 7.66
CA VAL A 260 14.80 -6.66 6.33
C VAL A 260 14.27 -5.25 6.44
N VAL A 261 15.10 -4.26 6.14
CA VAL A 261 14.72 -2.84 6.13
C VAL A 261 14.61 -2.35 4.70
N LEU A 262 13.49 -1.70 4.37
CA LEU A 262 13.23 -1.08 3.08
C LEU A 262 12.83 0.37 3.30
N ASN A 263 13.56 1.28 2.66
CA ASN A 263 13.24 2.70 2.62
C ASN A 263 12.84 3.08 1.20
N HIS A 264 11.68 3.72 1.04
CA HIS A 264 11.19 4.18 -0.23
C HIS A 264 10.71 5.62 -0.18
N GLU A 265 11.11 6.40 -1.18
CA GLU A 265 10.75 7.80 -1.34
C GLU A 265 9.74 7.97 -2.47
N ILE A 266 8.60 8.56 -2.14
CA ILE A 266 7.52 8.83 -3.09
C ILE A 266 7.46 10.33 -3.31
N HIS A 267 7.91 10.75 -4.48
CA HIS A 267 7.84 12.13 -4.89
C HIS A 267 6.44 12.43 -5.41
N LEU A 268 5.82 13.48 -4.87
CA LEU A 268 4.50 13.92 -5.29
C LEU A 268 4.62 15.12 -6.22
N GLN A 269 4.02 15.02 -7.40
CA GLN A 269 3.85 16.16 -8.29
C GLN A 269 2.59 16.92 -7.87
N GLN A 270 2.71 17.81 -6.89
CA GLN A 270 1.60 18.64 -6.44
C GLN A 270 1.49 19.87 -7.35
N VAL A 271 0.63 19.78 -8.36
CA VAL A 271 0.27 20.90 -9.24
C VAL A 271 -1.21 21.24 -8.99
N PRO A 272 -1.51 22.05 -7.94
CA PRO A 272 -2.87 22.41 -7.53
C PRO A 272 -3.58 23.38 -8.49
#